data_AF-A0A934KD44-F1
#
_entry.id   AF-A0A934KD44-F1
#
_cell.length_a   1.000
_cell.length_b   1.000
_cell.length_c   1.000
_cell.angle_alpha   90.00
_cell.angle_beta   90.00
_cell.angle_gamma   90.00
#
_symmetry.space_group_name_H-M   'P 1'
#
loop_
_entity.id
_entity.type
_entity.pdbx_description
1 polymer ?
#
loop_
_entity_poly.entity_id
_entity_poly.type
_entity_poly.pdbx_seq_one_letter_code
_entity_poly.pdbx_strand_id
1 'polypeptide(L)'
;MRRLISYLAALPPLVLLTVAPAPAPVAASASSFAFNWAQAPAAPLDWTPGQVNDWDLVENNDGPTDNNGSMEAGHGADCSAPPATHHLSTLADSVFICKSHVMTALYGGGDAYATYGAIYFAPAQLADWSQGPATVSWKVSTQRLSTRDWWQVN
;
A
#
# COMPACT_ATOMS: atom_id res chain seq x y z
N MET A 1 -22.61 -88.15 -13.66
CA MET A 1 -23.47 -86.93 -13.62
C MET A 1 -22.55 -85.71 -13.53
N ARG A 2 -22.38 -84.96 -14.63
CA ARG A 2 -21.44 -83.84 -14.75
C ARG A 2 -22.27 -82.55 -14.78
N ARG A 3 -22.18 -81.70 -13.76
CA ARG A 3 -22.95 -80.46 -13.65
C ARG A 3 -22.19 -79.31 -14.30
N LEU A 4 -22.79 -78.70 -15.33
CA LEU A 4 -22.34 -77.44 -15.94
C LEU A 4 -22.78 -76.27 -15.08
N ILE A 5 -21.86 -75.39 -14.71
CA ILE A 5 -22.13 -74.14 -14.00
C ILE A 5 -22.07 -73.01 -15.03
N SER A 6 -23.22 -72.38 -15.29
CA SER A 6 -23.35 -71.22 -16.17
C SER A 6 -23.02 -69.95 -15.38
N TYR A 7 -21.98 -69.23 -15.80
CA TYR A 7 -21.66 -67.90 -15.27
C TYR A 7 -22.39 -66.83 -16.09
N LEU A 8 -23.37 -66.17 -15.46
CA LEU A 8 -23.99 -64.94 -15.97
C LEU A 8 -23.11 -63.76 -15.55
N ALA A 9 -22.44 -63.12 -16.50
CA ALA A 9 -21.71 -61.87 -16.27
C ALA A 9 -22.70 -60.69 -16.25
N ALA A 10 -22.85 -60.05 -15.08
CA ALA A 10 -23.61 -58.82 -14.95
C ALA A 10 -22.75 -57.63 -15.41
N LEU A 11 -23.20 -56.93 -16.46
CA LEU A 11 -22.60 -55.67 -16.91
C LEU A 11 -23.01 -54.52 -15.95
N PRO A 12 -22.07 -53.69 -15.47
CA PRO A 12 -22.40 -52.55 -14.63
C PRO A 12 -23.10 -51.45 -15.44
N PRO A 13 -23.98 -50.64 -14.82
CA PRO A 13 -24.68 -49.56 -15.49
C PRO A 13 -23.72 -48.43 -15.85
N LEU A 14 -23.81 -47.96 -17.10
CA LEU A 14 -23.06 -46.83 -17.61
C LEU A 14 -23.63 -45.53 -17.02
N VAL A 15 -22.92 -44.91 -16.07
CA VAL A 15 -23.30 -43.62 -15.50
C VAL A 15 -22.83 -42.50 -16.44
N LEU A 16 -23.76 -41.88 -17.14
CA LEU A 16 -23.53 -40.67 -17.94
C LEU A 16 -23.37 -39.47 -16.99
N LEU A 17 -22.14 -39.02 -16.80
CA LEU A 17 -21.85 -37.74 -16.13
C LEU A 17 -22.25 -36.59 -17.05
N THR A 18 -23.34 -35.89 -16.71
CA THR A 18 -23.69 -34.62 -17.34
C THR A 18 -22.73 -33.54 -16.82
N VAL A 19 -21.79 -33.11 -17.65
CA VAL A 19 -20.96 -31.94 -17.37
C VAL A 19 -21.86 -30.71 -17.49
N ALA A 20 -22.18 -30.09 -16.35
CA ALA A 20 -22.86 -28.80 -16.34
C ALA A 20 -21.93 -27.75 -16.97
N PRO A 21 -22.45 -26.85 -17.82
CA PRO A 21 -21.65 -25.75 -18.35
C PRO A 21 -21.16 -24.87 -17.19
N ALA A 22 -19.87 -24.53 -17.21
CA ALA A 22 -19.30 -23.63 -16.23
C ALA A 22 -20.04 -22.28 -16.27
N PRO A 23 -20.38 -21.68 -15.12
CA PRO A 23 -20.99 -20.37 -15.10
C PRO A 23 -20.08 -19.37 -15.83
N ALA A 24 -20.69 -18.51 -16.66
CA ALA A 24 -19.96 -17.47 -17.35
C ALA A 24 -19.23 -16.59 -16.31
N PRO A 25 -17.97 -16.19 -16.55
CA PRO A 25 -17.28 -15.29 -15.64
C PRO A 25 -18.09 -14.00 -15.53
N VAL A 26 -18.48 -13.66 -14.31
CA VAL A 26 -19.08 -12.36 -14.03
C VAL A 26 -18.00 -11.32 -14.27
N ALA A 27 -18.22 -10.42 -15.24
CA ALA A 27 -17.29 -9.32 -15.48
C ALA A 27 -17.25 -8.46 -14.21
N ALA A 28 -16.05 -8.29 -13.64
CA ALA A 28 -15.85 -7.36 -12.53
C ALA A 28 -16.17 -5.94 -13.02
N SER A 29 -17.03 -5.22 -12.32
CA SER A 29 -17.26 -3.81 -12.60
C SER A 29 -15.95 -3.05 -12.37
N ALA A 30 -15.46 -2.36 -13.40
CA ALA A 30 -14.38 -1.40 -13.26
C ALA A 30 -14.83 -0.26 -12.34
N SER A 31 -14.41 -0.28 -11.08
CA SER A 31 -14.65 0.80 -10.12
C SER A 31 -13.46 1.77 -10.15
N SER A 32 -13.73 3.07 -10.32
CA SER A 32 -12.70 4.09 -10.10
C SER A 32 -12.54 4.34 -8.60
N PHE A 33 -11.31 4.26 -8.12
CA PHE A 33 -10.94 4.67 -6.76
C PHE A 33 -10.34 6.07 -6.80
N ALA A 34 -10.87 6.98 -5.98
CA ALA A 34 -10.34 8.32 -5.81
C ALA A 34 -10.22 8.63 -4.32
N PHE A 35 -9.05 9.08 -3.91
CA PHE A 35 -8.73 9.37 -2.52
C PHE A 35 -7.90 10.65 -2.40
N ASN A 36 -8.15 11.45 -1.37
CA ASN A 36 -7.34 12.61 -1.02
C ASN A 36 -7.22 12.76 0.50
N TRP A 37 -6.13 13.39 0.96
CA TRP A 37 -5.95 13.77 2.35
C TRP A 37 -6.53 15.17 2.58
N ALA A 38 -7.85 15.32 2.60
CA ALA A 38 -8.49 16.65 2.60
C ALA A 38 -8.33 17.47 3.89
N GLN A 39 -7.93 16.85 5.00
CA GLN A 39 -7.90 17.51 6.31
C GLN A 39 -6.93 18.70 6.35
N ALA A 40 -7.35 19.78 7.01
CA ALA A 40 -6.54 20.98 7.22
C ALA A 40 -6.45 21.29 8.72
N PRO A 41 -5.73 20.45 9.50
CA PRO A 41 -5.60 20.66 10.93
C PRO A 41 -4.82 21.96 11.23
N ALA A 42 -5.02 22.50 12.43
CA ALA A 42 -4.34 23.71 12.89
C ALA A 42 -2.87 23.47 13.29
N ALA A 43 -2.50 22.21 13.50
CA ALA A 43 -1.16 21.71 13.79
C ALA A 43 -0.94 20.41 13.01
N PRO A 44 0.30 19.95 12.80
CA PRO A 44 0.57 18.63 12.23
C PRO A 44 -0.27 17.56 12.91
N LEU A 45 -1.04 16.82 12.12
CA LEU A 45 -1.82 15.69 12.62
C LEU A 45 -1.07 14.41 12.27
N ASP A 46 -0.64 13.68 13.29
CA ASP A 46 0.06 12.41 13.11
C ASP A 46 -0.78 11.42 12.30
N TRP A 47 -0.09 10.63 11.48
CA TRP A 47 -0.72 9.55 10.76
C TRP A 47 -1.25 8.46 11.70
N THR A 48 -2.53 8.14 11.57
CA THR A 48 -3.16 7.03 12.29
C THR A 48 -3.96 6.15 11.32
N PRO A 49 -3.54 4.89 11.09
CA PRO A 49 -4.28 3.97 10.23
C PRO A 49 -5.75 3.82 10.65
N GLY A 50 -6.67 3.77 9.69
CA GLY A 50 -8.10 3.54 9.90
C GLY A 50 -8.89 4.72 10.47
N GLN A 51 -8.24 5.77 10.98
CA GLN A 51 -8.93 6.97 11.49
C GLN A 51 -9.03 8.07 10.41
N VAL A 52 -8.07 8.10 9.48
CA VAL A 52 -8.02 9.09 8.39
C VAL A 52 -7.99 8.42 7.01
N ASN A 53 -7.58 7.15 6.91
CA ASN A 53 -7.66 6.35 5.68
C ASN A 53 -7.39 4.84 5.88
N ASP A 54 -7.62 4.08 4.80
CA ASP A 54 -7.35 2.65 4.68
C ASP A 54 -5.99 2.36 4.01
N TRP A 55 -5.08 3.33 3.95
CA TRP A 55 -3.76 3.10 3.36
C TRP A 55 -2.85 2.45 4.41
N ASP A 56 -2.16 1.41 3.98
CA ASP A 56 -1.10 0.82 4.79
C ASP A 56 0.17 1.66 4.63
N LEU A 57 0.85 1.88 5.76
CA LEU A 57 2.04 2.69 5.83
C LEU A 57 3.11 1.96 6.64
N VAL A 58 4.33 1.98 6.13
CA VAL A 58 5.49 1.40 6.81
C VAL A 58 6.66 2.37 6.73
N GLU A 59 7.12 2.81 7.89
CA GLU A 59 8.34 3.58 8.06
C GLU A 59 9.49 2.66 8.46
N ASN A 60 10.65 2.83 7.82
CA ASN A 60 11.83 2.06 8.13
C ASN A 60 13.09 2.92 8.04
N ASN A 61 14.03 2.67 8.96
CA ASN A 61 15.41 3.17 8.88
C ASN A 61 16.35 2.02 9.30
N ASP A 62 17.33 1.71 8.48
CA ASP A 62 18.23 0.55 8.66
C ASP A 62 19.50 0.87 9.49
N GLY A 63 19.68 2.12 9.93
CA GLY A 63 20.79 2.56 10.76
C GLY A 63 20.40 3.09 12.14
N PRO A 64 21.26 2.96 13.16
CA PRO A 64 21.10 3.67 14.44
C PRO A 64 21.41 5.18 14.34
N THR A 65 21.35 5.77 13.14
CA THR A 65 21.99 7.04 12.80
C THR A 65 21.15 8.29 13.08
N ASP A 66 19.98 8.17 13.73
CA ASP A 66 19.07 9.32 13.87
C ASP A 66 18.14 9.30 15.09
N ASN A 67 18.61 9.04 16.31
CA ASN A 67 17.77 9.19 17.51
C ASN A 67 16.37 8.52 17.38
N ASN A 68 16.28 7.39 16.66
CA ASN A 68 15.01 6.68 16.40
C ASN A 68 13.94 7.49 15.63
N GLY A 69 14.37 8.26 14.62
CA GLY A 69 13.51 9.11 13.78
C GLY A 69 13.28 10.52 14.30
N SER A 70 14.06 10.97 15.28
CA SER A 70 13.96 12.35 15.77
C SER A 70 14.66 13.33 14.83
N MET A 71 13.91 14.30 14.31
CA MET A 71 14.37 15.25 13.29
C MET A 71 13.46 16.48 13.21
N GLU A 72 13.94 17.54 12.54
CA GLU A 72 13.08 18.66 12.16
C GLU A 72 12.40 18.35 10.82
N ALA A 73 11.07 18.26 10.84
CA ALA A 73 10.27 18.19 9.63
C ALA A 73 9.95 19.59 9.10
N GLY A 74 9.84 19.72 7.78
CA GLY A 74 9.32 20.93 7.16
C GLY A 74 7.87 21.20 7.57
N HIS A 75 7.48 22.47 7.43
CA HIS A 75 6.26 23.07 7.99
C HIS A 75 6.31 23.28 9.50
N GLY A 76 5.81 24.44 9.93
CA GLY A 76 5.78 24.81 11.34
C GLY A 76 4.80 23.98 12.17
N ALA A 77 4.88 24.15 13.50
CA ALA A 77 3.94 23.54 14.45
C ALA A 77 2.46 23.97 14.24
N ASP A 78 2.23 24.99 13.41
CA ASP A 78 0.93 25.49 12.95
C ASP A 78 0.62 25.13 11.47
N CYS A 79 1.36 24.17 10.92
CA CYS A 79 1.42 23.85 9.49
C CYS A 79 1.77 25.06 8.58
N SER A 80 2.43 26.11 9.09
CA SER A 80 2.97 27.19 8.26
C SER A 80 3.99 26.65 7.26
N ALA A 81 4.13 27.31 6.11
CA ALA A 81 5.02 26.85 5.06
C ALA A 81 6.51 26.94 5.48
N PRO A 82 7.41 26.18 4.81
CA PRO A 82 8.85 26.37 4.96
C PRO A 82 9.27 27.85 4.80
N PRO A 83 10.28 28.33 5.55
CA PRO A 83 11.28 27.55 6.29
C PRO A 83 10.87 27.14 7.71
N ALA A 84 9.61 27.35 8.12
CA ALA A 84 9.13 26.87 9.42
C ALA A 84 9.26 25.34 9.52
N THR A 85 9.63 24.87 10.71
CA THR A 85 9.77 23.45 11.04
C THR A 85 9.02 23.08 12.31
N HIS A 86 8.82 21.79 12.53
CA HIS A 86 8.45 21.24 13.83
C HIS A 86 9.28 19.99 14.12
N HIS A 87 9.40 19.69 15.41
CA HIS A 87 10.18 18.56 15.87
C HIS A 87 9.39 17.26 15.81
N LEU A 88 9.97 16.26 15.18
CA LEU A 88 9.54 14.87 15.24
C LEU A 88 10.35 14.15 16.31
N SER A 89 9.69 13.37 17.15
CA SER A 89 10.33 12.67 18.26
C SER A 89 10.59 11.19 17.93
N THR A 90 9.79 10.61 17.04
CA THR A 90 9.89 9.22 16.64
C THR A 90 9.73 9.05 15.14
N LEU A 91 10.21 7.92 14.62
CA LEU A 91 9.98 7.53 13.22
C LEU A 91 8.48 7.40 12.88
N ALA A 92 7.60 7.11 13.85
CA ALA A 92 6.15 7.07 13.61
C ALA A 92 5.56 8.48 13.36
N ASP A 93 6.22 9.54 13.85
CA ASP A 93 5.80 10.93 13.62
C ASP A 93 6.21 11.42 12.22
N SER A 94 6.98 10.61 11.48
CA SER A 94 7.57 10.96 10.18
C SER A 94 6.55 11.13 9.05
N VAL A 95 5.30 10.72 9.30
CA VAL A 95 4.16 10.92 8.42
C VAL A 95 3.06 11.68 9.16
N PHE A 96 2.68 12.82 8.58
CA PHE A 96 1.70 13.70 9.19
C PHE A 96 0.87 14.42 8.12
N ILE A 97 -0.27 14.98 8.51
CA ILE A 97 -1.16 15.73 7.62
C ILE A 97 -1.05 17.22 7.94
N CYS A 98 -0.77 18.01 6.90
CA CYS A 98 -0.80 19.47 6.96
C CYS A 98 -1.40 20.05 5.69
N LYS A 99 -2.32 21.02 5.84
CA LYS A 99 -2.91 21.80 4.74
C LYS A 99 -3.37 20.93 3.55
N SER A 100 -4.11 19.87 3.84
CA SER A 100 -4.65 18.94 2.85
C SER A 100 -3.61 18.15 2.05
N HIS A 101 -2.43 17.91 2.64
CA HIS A 101 -1.38 17.06 2.09
C HIS A 101 -0.92 16.05 3.15
N VAL A 102 -0.65 14.83 2.72
CA VAL A 102 0.24 13.94 3.49
C VAL A 102 1.66 14.44 3.30
N MET A 103 2.35 14.58 4.42
CA MET A 103 3.73 15.02 4.49
C MET A 103 4.56 13.86 4.97
N THR A 104 5.78 13.76 4.44
CA THR A 104 6.76 12.76 4.84
C THR A 104 8.07 13.46 5.15
N ALA A 105 8.71 13.11 6.26
CA ALA A 105 10.05 13.54 6.60
C ALA A 105 10.88 12.31 6.93
N LEU A 106 12.10 12.19 6.41
CA LEU A 106 12.99 11.08 6.76
C LEU A 106 14.41 11.57 6.83
N TYR A 107 15.16 11.00 7.77
CA TYR A 107 16.58 11.23 7.87
C TYR A 107 17.32 9.90 7.87
N GLY A 108 17.64 9.38 6.69
CA GLY A 108 18.39 8.14 6.53
C GLY A 108 19.88 8.23 6.87
N GLY A 109 20.29 9.07 7.83
CA GLY A 109 21.67 9.16 8.33
C GLY A 109 22.64 10.06 7.54
N GLY A 110 22.14 11.05 6.81
CA GLY A 110 22.98 12.08 6.17
C GLY A 110 23.80 11.59 4.96
N ASP A 111 25.10 11.94 4.93
CA ASP A 111 26.07 11.60 3.89
C ASP A 111 26.69 10.19 4.05
N ALA A 112 26.23 9.43 5.04
CA ALA A 112 26.71 8.08 5.29
C ALA A 112 26.22 7.12 4.19
N TYR A 113 27.17 6.52 3.46
CA TYR A 113 26.95 5.42 2.52
C TYR A 113 26.36 4.13 3.15
N ALA A 114 26.13 4.14 4.47
CA ALA A 114 25.83 2.95 5.26
C ALA A 114 24.36 2.87 5.74
N THR A 115 23.53 3.89 5.47
CA THR A 115 22.16 3.95 5.99
C THR A 115 21.14 4.45 4.95
N TYR A 116 19.88 4.08 5.14
CA TYR A 116 18.75 4.23 4.25
C TYR A 116 17.44 4.31 5.06
N GLY A 117 16.66 5.35 4.81
CA GLY A 117 15.31 5.50 5.34
C GLY A 117 14.29 5.45 4.21
N ALA A 118 13.14 4.83 4.46
CA ALA A 118 12.03 4.81 3.52
C ALA A 118 10.68 4.80 4.22
N ILE A 119 9.71 5.48 3.60
CA ILE A 119 8.28 5.41 3.92
C ILE A 119 7.62 4.75 2.72
N TYR A 120 6.93 3.64 2.97
CA TYR A 120 6.20 2.89 1.97
C TYR A 120 4.71 3.15 2.13
N PHE A 121 4.06 3.47 1.02
CA PHE A 121 2.61 3.63 0.94
C PHE A 121 2.02 2.46 0.15
N ALA A 122 1.06 1.76 0.74
CA ALA A 122 0.27 0.75 0.06
C ALA A 122 -1.19 1.22 -0.02
N PRO A 123 -1.74 1.38 -1.24
CA PRO A 123 -3.12 1.82 -1.43
C PRO A 123 -4.11 0.76 -0.96
N ALA A 124 -5.26 1.20 -0.47
CA ALA A 124 -6.37 0.35 -0.06
C ALA A 124 -7.01 -0.48 -1.19
N GLN A 125 -6.57 -0.29 -2.43
CA GLN A 125 -7.14 -0.90 -3.63
C GLN A 125 -6.02 -1.43 -4.52
N LEU A 126 -6.28 -2.57 -5.16
CA LEU A 126 -5.40 -3.14 -6.18
C LEU A 126 -5.82 -2.62 -7.57
N ALA A 127 -4.84 -2.34 -8.40
CA ALA A 127 -5.10 -2.10 -9.81
C ALA A 127 -5.52 -3.41 -10.51
N ASP A 128 -6.58 -3.36 -11.31
CA ASP A 128 -7.10 -4.50 -12.07
C ASP A 128 -6.88 -4.31 -13.57
N TRP A 129 -6.12 -5.22 -14.17
CA TRP A 129 -5.84 -5.24 -15.62
C TRP A 129 -6.67 -6.27 -16.39
N SER A 130 -7.62 -6.96 -15.74
CA SER A 130 -8.40 -8.04 -16.35
C SER A 130 -9.25 -7.59 -17.54
N GLN A 131 -9.61 -6.31 -17.60
CA GLN A 131 -10.43 -5.70 -18.66
C GLN A 131 -9.63 -4.75 -19.58
N GLY A 132 -8.29 -4.76 -19.49
CA GLY A 132 -7.41 -3.87 -20.25
C GLY A 132 -6.50 -3.02 -19.36
N PRO A 133 -5.88 -1.96 -19.88
CA PRO A 133 -4.95 -1.13 -19.12
C PRO A 133 -5.59 -0.47 -17.89
N ALA A 134 -4.98 -0.65 -16.71
CA ALA A 134 -5.29 0.16 -15.52
C ALA A 134 -4.46 1.45 -15.53
N THR A 135 -5.05 2.55 -15.05
CA THR A 135 -4.37 3.84 -14.89
C THR A 135 -4.34 4.23 -13.42
N VAL A 136 -3.17 4.61 -12.92
CA VAL A 136 -2.99 5.14 -11.57
C VAL A 136 -2.40 6.54 -11.69
N SER A 137 -2.97 7.51 -10.99
CA SER A 137 -2.54 8.92 -11.01
C SER A 137 -2.50 9.48 -9.59
N TRP A 138 -1.42 10.19 -9.27
CA TRP A 138 -1.25 10.90 -8.01
C TRP A 138 -0.43 12.17 -8.23
N LYS A 139 -0.43 13.05 -7.24
CA LYS A 139 0.40 14.26 -7.21
C LYS A 139 1.42 14.10 -6.09
N VAL A 140 2.68 14.36 -6.39
CA VAL A 140 3.78 14.34 -5.42
C VAL A 140 4.59 15.62 -5.54
N SER A 141 4.94 16.20 -4.40
CA SER A 141 5.96 17.23 -4.28
C SER A 141 7.11 16.68 -3.46
N THR A 142 8.33 16.84 -3.93
CA THR A 142 9.52 16.35 -3.23
C THR A 142 10.44 17.54 -2.96
N GLN A 143 10.74 17.75 -1.68
CA GLN A 143 11.89 18.57 -1.30
C GLN A 143 13.11 17.66 -1.35
N ARG A 144 13.99 17.91 -2.32
CA ARG A 144 15.24 17.16 -2.49
C ARG A 144 16.38 17.96 -1.85
N LEU A 145 16.87 17.49 -0.71
CA LEU A 145 18.01 18.06 0.01
C LEU A 145 19.31 17.34 -0.33
N SER A 146 19.23 16.10 -0.83
CA SER A 146 20.40 15.30 -1.22
C SER A 146 20.21 14.59 -2.56
N THR A 147 21.31 14.08 -3.13
CA THR A 147 21.21 13.19 -4.30
C THR A 147 20.55 11.84 -3.99
N ARG A 148 20.44 11.50 -2.71
CA ARG A 148 19.83 10.28 -2.17
C ARG A 148 18.37 10.46 -1.74
N ASP A 149 17.72 11.56 -2.12
CA ASP A 149 16.26 11.70 -1.95
C ASP A 149 15.58 11.45 -3.30
N TRP A 150 14.74 10.42 -3.35
CA TRP A 150 13.92 10.09 -4.51
C TRP A 150 12.59 9.49 -4.08
N TRP A 151 11.63 9.51 -4.98
CA TRP A 151 10.43 8.69 -4.88
C TRP A 151 10.52 7.56 -5.91
N GLN A 152 9.86 6.44 -5.62
CA GLN A 152 9.82 5.28 -6.49
C GLN A 152 8.42 4.67 -6.49
N VAL A 153 8.09 3.99 -7.57
CA VAL A 153 6.92 3.09 -7.68
C VAL A 153 7.46 1.69 -7.86
N ASN A 154 6.94 0.76 -7.06
CA ASN A 154 7.29 -0.66 -7.10
C ASN A 154 6.17 -1.48 -7.71
#